data_AF-T5KGY8-F1
#
_entry.id   AF-T5KGY8-F1
#
_cell.length_a   1.000
_cell.length_b   1.000
_cell.length_c   1.000
_cell.angle_alpha   90.00
_cell.angle_beta   90.00
_cell.angle_gamma   90.00
#
_symmetry.space_group_name_H-M   'P 1'
#
loop_
_entity.id
_entity.type
_entity.pdbx_description
1 polymer ?
#
loop_
_entity_poly.entity_id
_entity_poly.type
_entity_poly.pdbx_seq_one_letter_code
_entity_poly.pdbx_strand_id
1 'polypeptide(L)'
;MMHAVIDAVTSGVPGALVEIRRLGRTLKQRAIDVLAFFDRPGTSNGPTEAINGRLEHLRGSALGFRNQRNYIARSLLEAGGFKPQLHPGLR
;
A
#
# COMPACT_ATOMS: atom_id res chain seq x y z
N MET A 1 -3.43 -23.89 4.74
CA MET A 1 -2.82 -23.60 3.42
C MET A 1 -1.63 -22.64 3.56
N MET A 2 -1.80 -21.44 4.11
CA MET A 2 -0.68 -20.46 4.22
C MET A 2 0.51 -20.95 5.06
N HIS A 3 0.26 -21.69 6.15
CA HIS A 3 1.35 -22.25 6.97
C HIS A 3 2.34 -23.09 6.14
N ALA A 4 1.82 -23.98 5.29
CA ALA A 4 2.64 -24.82 4.41
C ALA A 4 3.44 -23.99 3.39
N VAL A 5 2.90 -22.85 2.94
CA VAL A 5 3.62 -21.93 2.04
C VAL A 5 4.79 -21.28 2.78
N ILE A 6 4.59 -20.82 4.02
CA ILE A 6 5.66 -20.24 4.85
C ILE A 6 6.76 -21.27 5.07
N ASP A 7 6.41 -22.51 5.39
CA ASP A 7 7.37 -23.59 5.60
C ASP A 7 8.17 -23.88 4.32
N ALA A 8 7.49 -24.03 3.18
CA ALA A 8 8.11 -24.29 1.90
C ALA A 8 9.07 -23.18 1.46
N VAL A 9 8.67 -21.91 1.60
CA VAL A 9 9.51 -20.76 1.18
C VAL A 9 10.66 -20.50 2.18
N THR A 10 10.54 -20.98 3.41
CA THR A 10 11.61 -20.87 4.41
C THR A 10 12.79 -21.80 4.11
N SER A 11 12.52 -23.06 3.78
CA SER A 11 13.56 -24.10 3.65
C SER A 11 13.77 -24.61 2.23
N GLY A 12 12.76 -24.53 1.37
CA GLY A 12 12.76 -25.14 0.03
C GLY A 12 13.33 -24.27 -1.09
N VAL A 13 13.88 -23.10 -0.77
CA VAL A 13 14.33 -22.11 -1.76
C VAL A 13 15.85 -22.24 -1.99
N PRO A 14 16.30 -22.49 -3.24
CA PRO A 14 17.72 -22.54 -3.58
C PRO A 14 18.47 -21.25 -3.20
N GLY A 15 19.74 -21.38 -2.80
CA GLY A 15 20.56 -20.24 -2.36
C GLY A 15 20.73 -19.13 -3.39
N ALA A 16 20.64 -19.46 -4.69
CA ALA A 16 20.70 -18.49 -5.78
C ALA A 16 19.50 -17.52 -5.82
N LEU A 17 18.35 -17.90 -5.27
CA LEU A 17 17.14 -17.07 -5.22
C LEU A 17 17.13 -16.19 -3.97
N VAL A 18 18.09 -15.26 -3.93
CA VAL A 18 18.39 -14.43 -2.75
C VAL A 18 17.16 -13.66 -2.25
N GLU A 19 16.36 -13.08 -3.15
CA GLU A 19 15.17 -12.30 -2.79
C GLU A 19 14.09 -13.18 -2.15
N ILE A 20 13.80 -14.34 -2.74
CA ILE A 20 12.80 -15.28 -2.22
C ILE A 20 13.24 -15.83 -0.86
N ARG A 21 14.54 -16.09 -0.68
CA ARG A 21 15.08 -16.51 0.61
C ARG A 21 14.95 -15.43 1.68
N ARG A 22 15.09 -14.15 1.29
CA ARG A 22 14.85 -13.01 2.19
C ARG A 22 13.37 -12.88 2.56
N LEU A 23 12.48 -13.07 1.58
CA LEU A 23 11.04 -13.12 1.81
C LEU A 23 10.68 -14.27 2.77
N GLY A 24 11.18 -15.48 2.55
CA GLY A 24 10.95 -16.64 3.43
C GLY A 24 11.38 -16.38 4.87
N ARG A 25 12.55 -15.75 5.07
CA ARG A 25 13.00 -15.35 6.42
C ARG A 25 12.03 -14.37 7.08
N THR A 26 11.55 -13.39 6.32
CA THR A 26 10.60 -12.38 6.81
C THR A 26 9.25 -13.01 7.17
N LEU A 27 8.73 -13.89 6.29
CA LEU A 27 7.49 -14.61 6.53
C LEU A 27 7.58 -15.51 7.77
N LYS A 28 8.70 -16.21 7.97
CA LYS A 28 8.93 -17.00 9.20
C LYS A 28 8.98 -16.13 10.45
N GLN A 29 9.70 -15.00 10.41
CA GLN A 29 9.80 -14.08 11.54
C GLN A 29 8.44 -13.47 11.92
N ARG A 30 7.55 -13.27 10.94
CA ARG A 30 6.22 -12.66 11.12
C ARG A 30 5.09 -13.67 10.99
N ALA A 31 5.37 -14.97 11.14
CA ALA A 31 4.40 -16.02 10.84
C ALA A 31 3.11 -15.88 11.65
N ILE A 32 3.21 -15.51 12.94
CA ILE A 32 2.05 -15.27 13.80
C ILE A 32 1.14 -14.19 13.21
N ASP A 33 1.70 -13.04 12.85
CA ASP A 33 0.93 -11.92 12.30
C ASP A 33 0.31 -12.26 10.94
N VAL A 34 1.07 -12.95 10.08
CA VAL A 34 0.61 -13.34 8.74
C VAL A 34 -0.51 -14.38 8.83
N LEU A 35 -0.39 -15.37 9.72
CA LEU A 35 -1.40 -16.42 9.88
C LEU A 35 -2.68 -15.88 10.50
N ALA A 36 -2.59 -14.93 11.43
CA ALA A 36 -3.76 -14.27 12.02
C ALA A 36 -4.67 -13.61 10.98
N PHE A 37 -4.11 -13.13 9.85
CA PHE A 37 -4.92 -12.62 8.73
C PHE A 37 -5.86 -13.69 8.16
N PHE A 38 -5.39 -14.94 8.03
CA PHE A 38 -6.15 -16.05 7.44
C PHE A 38 -7.12 -16.72 8.42
N ASP A 39 -6.86 -16.60 9.72
CA ASP A 39 -7.74 -17.16 10.77
C ASP A 39 -9.01 -16.34 10.96
N ARG A 40 -9.00 -15.06 10.56
CA ARG A 40 -10.15 -14.16 10.70
C ARG A 40 -10.98 -14.13 9.41
N PRO A 41 -12.23 -14.65 9.40
CA PRO A 41 -13.07 -14.60 8.22
C PRO A 41 -13.44 -13.16 7.84
N GLY A 42 -13.54 -12.90 6.54
CA GLY A 42 -13.89 -11.58 6.01
C GLY A 42 -12.77 -10.54 6.06
N THR A 43 -11.53 -10.92 6.40
CA THR A 43 -10.37 -10.07 6.18
C THR A 43 -10.09 -9.91 4.69
N SER A 44 -9.74 -8.69 4.29
CA SER A 44 -9.39 -8.37 2.91
C SER A 44 -8.42 -7.20 2.92
N ASN A 45 -7.45 -7.23 2.00
CA ASN A 45 -6.56 -6.11 1.75
C ASN A 45 -7.18 -5.08 0.79
N GLY A 46 -8.35 -5.37 0.22
CA GLY A 46 -9.01 -4.55 -0.81
C GLY A 46 -9.22 -3.08 -0.41
N PRO A 47 -9.70 -2.76 0.81
CA PRO A 47 -9.83 -1.36 1.22
C PRO A 47 -8.49 -0.60 1.28
N THR A 48 -7.44 -1.27 1.76
CA THR A 48 -6.09 -0.70 1.79
C THR A 48 -5.55 -0.48 0.37
N GLU A 49 -5.76 -1.45 -0.52
CA GLU A 49 -5.36 -1.37 -1.92
C GLU A 49 -6.12 -0.29 -2.68
N ALA A 50 -7.42 -0.12 -2.40
CA ALA A 50 -8.22 0.95 -2.96
C ALA A 50 -7.67 2.34 -2.57
N ILE A 51 -7.21 2.50 -1.33
CA ILE A 51 -6.54 3.74 -0.89
C ILE A 51 -5.18 3.90 -1.58
N ASN A 52 -4.36 2.85 -1.61
CA ASN A 52 -3.03 2.91 -2.22
C ASN A 52 -3.09 3.25 -3.71
N GLY A 53 -4.01 2.67 -4.46
CA GLY A 53 -4.22 3.02 -5.87
C GLY A 53 -4.61 4.49 -6.07
N ARG A 54 -5.46 5.04 -5.18
CA ARG A 54 -5.77 6.48 -5.20
C ARG A 54 -4.54 7.34 -4.88
N LEU A 55 -3.73 6.94 -3.89
CA LEU A 55 -2.51 7.66 -3.53
C LEU A 55 -1.47 7.63 -4.65
N GLU A 56 -1.34 6.52 -5.36
CA GLU A 56 -0.47 6.39 -6.52
C GLU A 56 -0.90 7.33 -7.66
N HIS A 57 -2.20 7.40 -7.95
CA HIS A 57 -2.73 8.35 -8.93
C HIS A 57 -2.47 9.80 -8.53
N LEU A 58 -2.72 10.17 -7.27
CA LEU A 58 -2.43 11.51 -6.76
C LEU A 58 -0.94 11.86 -6.80
N ARG A 59 -0.07 10.88 -6.50
CA ARG A 59 1.39 11.02 -6.62
C ARG A 59 1.81 11.29 -8.06
N GLY A 60 1.23 10.59 -9.02
CA GLY A 60 1.46 10.85 -10.44
C GLY A 60 1.06 12.26 -10.85
N SER A 61 -0.13 12.72 -10.45
CA SER A 61 -0.65 14.05 -10.82
C SER A 61 0.04 15.23 -10.13
N ALA A 62 0.64 15.01 -8.96
CA ALA A 62 1.39 16.01 -8.19
C ALA A 62 2.93 15.87 -8.36
N LEU A 63 3.38 14.99 -9.25
CA LEU A 63 4.80 14.79 -9.53
C LEU A 63 5.44 16.10 -10.02
N GLY A 64 6.61 16.45 -9.49
CA GLY A 64 7.36 17.65 -9.88
C GLY A 64 7.17 18.87 -8.96
N PHE A 65 6.15 18.88 -8.09
CA PHE A 65 6.06 19.91 -7.04
C PHE A 65 7.07 19.64 -5.93
N ARG A 66 8.06 20.52 -5.79
CA ARG A 66 9.16 20.39 -4.81
C ARG A 66 8.83 20.96 -3.43
N ASN A 67 7.61 21.45 -3.22
CA ASN A 67 7.16 21.95 -1.92
C ASN A 67 5.82 21.31 -1.54
N GLN A 68 5.66 21.06 -0.24
CA GLN A 68 4.52 20.34 0.33
C GLN A 68 3.19 21.05 0.05
N ARG A 69 3.17 22.38 0.07
CA ARG A 69 1.95 23.17 -0.15
C ARG A 69 1.37 22.94 -1.54
N ASN A 70 2.20 23.07 -2.57
CA ASN A 70 1.77 22.90 -3.96
C ASN A 70 1.44 21.44 -4.27
N TYR A 71 2.19 20.50 -3.69
CA TYR A 71 1.87 19.06 -3.76
C TYR A 71 0.47 18.78 -3.21
N ILE A 72 0.16 19.25 -1.99
CA ILE A 72 -1.17 19.11 -1.38
C ILE A 72 -2.24 19.79 -2.24
N ALA A 73 -2.02 21.02 -2.68
CA ALA A 73 -2.99 21.74 -3.50
C ALA A 73 -3.34 20.97 -4.78
N ARG A 74 -2.33 20.44 -5.50
CA ARG A 74 -2.57 19.63 -6.70
C ARG A 74 -3.29 18.32 -6.38
N SER A 75 -2.90 17.61 -5.33
CA SER A 75 -3.58 16.38 -4.92
C SER A 75 -5.04 16.63 -4.52
N LEU A 76 -5.33 17.76 -3.86
CA LEU A 76 -6.70 18.17 -3.54
C LEU A 76 -7.50 18.53 -4.80
N LEU A 77 -6.89 19.13 -5.82
CA LEU A 77 -7.57 19.41 -7.10
C LEU A 77 -8.10 18.14 -7.75
N GLU A 78 -7.26 17.13 -7.87
CA GLU A 78 -7.60 15.86 -8.51
C GLU A 78 -8.58 15.02 -7.67
N ALA A 79 -8.50 15.10 -6.35
CA ALA A 79 -9.41 14.37 -5.46
C ALA A 79 -10.82 15.00 -5.35
N GLY A 80 -11.10 16.12 -6.04
CA GLY A 80 -12.32 16.91 -5.87
C GLY A 80 -12.37 17.70 -4.55
N GLY A 81 -11.20 17.90 -3.92
CA GLY A 81 -10.98 18.58 -2.65
C GLY A 81 -11.03 20.11 -2.71
N PHE A 82 -11.08 20.71 -3.91
CA PHE A 82 -11.69 22.04 -4.06
C PHE A 82 -13.18 21.87 -4.29
N LYS A 83 -13.90 21.43 -3.26
CA LYS A 83 -15.29 21.87 -3.19
C LYS A 83 -15.22 23.39 -3.03
N PRO A 84 -15.85 24.20 -3.89
CA PRO A 84 -16.20 25.52 -3.45
C PRO A 84 -17.12 25.32 -2.26
N GLN A 85 -16.62 25.50 -1.04
CA GLN A 85 -17.44 26.34 -0.17
C GLN A 85 -17.55 27.62 -0.97
N LEU A 86 -18.74 27.88 -1.53
CA LEU A 86 -19.24 29.24 -1.69
C LEU A 86 -18.13 30.18 -2.18
N HIS A 87 -17.84 30.31 -3.48
CA HIS A 87 -16.95 31.42 -3.90
C HIS A 87 -17.58 32.76 -3.46
N PRO A 88 -17.05 33.52 -2.48
CA PRO A 88 -17.52 34.88 -2.23
C PRO A 88 -16.45 35.89 -2.71
N GLY A 89 -15.36 35.41 -3.34
CA GLY A 89 -14.11 36.16 -3.42
C GLY A 89 -13.30 35.95 -4.69
N LEU A 90 -13.88 35.38 -5.75
CA LEU A 90 -13.40 35.72 -7.10
C LEU A 90 -14.03 37.07 -7.45
N ARG A 91 -13.27 38.13 -7.23
CA ARG A 91 -13.38 39.39 -7.98
C ARG A 91 -12.25 39.44 -8.98
#